data_AF-A0A5R9DUK4-F1
#
_entry.id   AF-A0A5R9DUK4-F1
#
_cell.length_a   1.000
_cell.length_b   1.000
_cell.length_c   1.000
_cell.angle_alpha   90.00
_cell.angle_beta   90.00
_cell.angle_gamma   90.00
#
_symmetry.space_group_name_H-M   'P 1'
#
loop_
_entity.id
_entity.type
_entity.pdbx_description
1 polymer ?
#
loop_
_entity_poly.entity_id
_entity_poly.type
_entity_poly.pdbx_seq_one_letter_code
_entity_poly.pdbx_strand_id
1 'polypeptide(L)'
;MIFNILIYAFPAMFMILGAYLLIYRRTLLEVFGDYSNKVIIIFSVLLSLVGILGFILVVNNLIDLMLIWMLAALLVVFFMVFVFYWLFKANNGKK
;
A
#
# COMPACT_ATOMS: atom_id res chain seq x y z
N MET A 1 16.48 -11.63 16.99
CA MET A 1 16.47 -12.24 15.63
C MET A 1 15.16 -11.98 14.89
N ILE A 2 14.00 -12.37 15.45
CA ILE A 2 12.67 -12.17 14.83
C ILE A 2 12.38 -10.69 14.54
N PHE A 3 12.70 -9.78 15.47
CA PHE A 3 12.45 -8.34 15.29
C PHE A 3 13.21 -7.75 14.10
N ASN A 4 14.46 -8.17 13.89
CA ASN A 4 15.25 -7.73 12.73
C ASN A 4 14.62 -8.22 11.43
N ILE A 5 14.15 -9.46 11.36
CA ILE A 5 13.48 -10.00 10.16
C ILE A 5 12.22 -9.18 9.84
N LEU A 6 11.42 -8.83 10.84
CA LEU A 6 10.20 -8.03 10.67
C LEU A 6 10.49 -6.62 10.13
N ILE A 7 11.58 -6.00 10.59
CA ILE A 7 12.01 -4.66 10.15
C ILE A 7 12.33 -4.63 8.64
N TYR A 8 12.94 -5.69 8.09
CA TYR A 8 13.19 -5.78 6.65
C TYR A 8 11.95 -6.23 5.86
N ALA A 9 11.12 -7.11 6.45
CA ALA A 9 9.95 -7.65 5.78
C ALA A 9 8.87 -6.60 5.54
N PHE A 10 8.68 -5.66 6.48
CA PHE A 10 7.64 -4.64 6.37
C PHE A 10 7.80 -3.77 5.10
N PRO A 11 8.92 -3.08 4.89
CA PRO A 11 9.15 -2.29 3.67
C PRO A 11 9.00 -3.11 2.38
N ALA A 12 9.48 -4.36 2.39
CA ALA A 12 9.36 -5.26 1.25
C ALA A 12 7.89 -5.58 0.90
N MET A 13 7.03 -5.81 1.91
CA MET A 13 5.60 -6.04 1.68
C MET A 13 4.92 -4.83 1.03
N PHE A 14 5.29 -3.61 1.40
CA PHE A 14 4.76 -2.40 0.77
C PHE A 14 5.12 -2.31 -0.71
N MET A 15 6.36 -2.67 -1.07
CA MET A 15 6.78 -2.74 -2.48
C MET A 15 6.00 -3.82 -3.26
N ILE A 16 5.83 -5.00 -2.66
CA ILE A 16 5.08 -6.10 -3.26
C ILE A 16 3.62 -5.70 -3.48
N LEU A 17 2.96 -5.10 -2.48
CA LEU A 17 1.59 -4.63 -2.58
C LEU A 17 1.44 -3.53 -3.63
N GLY A 18 2.37 -2.57 -3.67
CA GLY A 18 2.42 -1.53 -4.69
C GLY A 18 2.49 -2.12 -6.10
N ALA A 19 3.40 -3.07 -6.34
CA ALA A 19 3.53 -3.77 -7.62
C ALA A 19 2.28 -4.59 -7.96
N TYR A 20 1.70 -5.27 -6.96
CA TYR A 20 0.51 -6.12 -7.12
C TYR A 20 -0.68 -5.31 -7.66
N LEU A 21 -0.90 -4.09 -7.14
CA LEU A 21 -1.95 -3.20 -7.63
C LEU A 21 -1.82 -2.86 -9.12
N LEU A 22 -0.59 -2.76 -9.64
CA LEU A 22 -0.36 -2.49 -11.07
C LEU A 22 -0.52 -3.74 -11.93
N ILE A 23 0.01 -4.87 -11.47
CA ILE A 23 -0.05 -6.15 -12.20
C ILE A 23 -1.51 -6.59 -12.36
N TYR A 24 -2.28 -6.54 -11.28
CA TYR A 24 -3.68 -6.97 -11.27
C TYR A 24 -4.68 -5.85 -11.56
N ARG A 25 -4.20 -4.71 -12.07
CA ARG A 25 -5.03 -3.51 -12.33
C ARG A 25 -6.27 -3.82 -13.16
N ARG A 26 -6.18 -4.66 -14.20
CA ARG A 26 -7.32 -5.02 -15.05
C ARG A 26 -8.41 -5.74 -14.26
N THR A 27 -8.04 -6.76 -13.49
CA THR A 27 -8.96 -7.49 -12.62
C THR A 27 -9.58 -6.57 -11.56
N LEU A 28 -8.79 -5.65 -10.99
CA LEU A 28 -9.30 -4.68 -10.02
C LEU A 28 -10.31 -3.70 -10.65
N LEU A 29 -10.13 -3.32 -11.92
CA LEU A 29 -11.08 -2.47 -12.64
C LEU A 29 -12.42 -3.16 -12.88
N GLU A 30 -12.43 -4.47 -13.14
CA GLU A 30 -13.67 -5.25 -13.26
C GLU A 30 -14.46 -5.26 -11.93
N VAL A 31 -13.75 -5.23 -10.80
CA VAL A 31 -14.33 -5.25 -9.45
C VAL A 31 -14.79 -3.86 -9.00
N PHE A 32 -13.96 -2.82 -9.20
CA PHE A 32 -14.19 -1.47 -8.67
C PHE A 32 -14.75 -0.48 -9.70
N GLY A 33 -14.80 -0.85 -10.99
CA GLY A 33 -15.26 -0.02 -12.10
C GLY A 33 -14.15 0.86 -12.71
N ASP A 34 -14.33 1.29 -13.97
CA ASP A 34 -13.29 1.98 -14.76
C ASP A 34 -12.79 3.30 -14.15
N TYR A 35 -13.65 3.99 -13.39
CA TYR A 35 -13.29 5.24 -12.68
C TYR A 35 -12.19 5.03 -11.63
N SER A 36 -11.95 3.80 -11.19
CA SER A 36 -10.94 3.47 -10.17
C SER A 36 -9.51 3.42 -10.70
N ASN A 37 -9.27 3.46 -12.02
CA ASN A 37 -7.93 3.29 -12.60
C ASN A 37 -6.90 4.28 -12.06
N LYS A 38 -7.28 5.57 -11.98
CA LYS A 38 -6.42 6.62 -11.44
C LYS A 38 -6.09 6.36 -9.97
N VAL A 39 -7.09 5.91 -9.20
CA VAL A 39 -6.96 5.63 -7.76
C VAL A 39 -6.00 4.47 -7.51
N ILE A 40 -6.12 3.38 -8.30
CA ILE A 40 -5.23 2.22 -8.22
C ILE A 40 -3.77 2.62 -8.51
N ILE A 41 -3.54 3.43 -9.55
CA ILE A 41 -2.20 3.91 -9.90
C ILE A 41 -1.62 4.79 -8.77
N ILE A 42 -2.41 5.72 -8.22
CA ILE A 42 -1.99 6.60 -7.12
C ILE A 42 -1.57 5.76 -5.91
N PHE A 43 -2.39 4.81 -5.48
CA PHE A 43 -2.07 3.97 -4.32
C PHE A 43 -0.88 3.05 -4.58
N SER A 44 -0.72 2.52 -5.79
CA SER A 44 0.46 1.73 -6.14
C SER A 44 1.76 2.53 -5.98
N VAL A 45 1.81 3.73 -6.56
CA VAL A 45 2.97 4.61 -6.47
C VAL A 45 3.22 4.99 -5.01
N LEU A 46 2.17 5.33 -4.28
CA LEU A 46 2.27 5.73 -2.88
C LEU A 46 2.79 4.59 -1.99
N LEU A 47 2.29 3.37 -2.13
CA LEU A 47 2.80 2.20 -1.40
C LEU A 47 4.27 1.90 -1.74
N SER A 48 4.65 2.06 -3.01
CA SER A 48 6.04 1.89 -3.43
C SER A 48 6.95 2.93 -2.78
N LEU A 49 6.54 4.20 -2.76
CA LEU A 49 7.30 5.27 -2.08
C LEU A 49 7.41 5.04 -0.57
N VAL A 50 6.32 4.60 0.08
CA VAL A 50 6.33 4.23 1.50
C VAL A 50 7.30 3.08 1.74
N GLY A 51 7.28 2.04 0.89
CA GLY A 51 8.23 0.93 0.95
C GLY A 51 9.68 1.37 0.81
N ILE A 52 9.99 2.22 -0.18
CA ILE A 52 11.34 2.79 -0.38
C ILE A 52 11.79 3.58 0.86
N LEU A 53 10.92 4.44 1.42
CA LEU A 53 11.21 5.17 2.65
C LEU A 53 11.52 4.23 3.81
N GLY A 54 10.76 3.13 3.94
CA GLY A 54 11.04 2.09 4.92
C GLY A 54 12.43 1.49 4.76
N PHE A 55 12.81 1.10 3.54
CA PHE A 55 14.17 0.59 3.27
C PHE A 55 15.27 1.60 3.63
N ILE A 56 15.07 2.88 3.32
CA ILE A 56 16.03 3.93 3.67
C ILE A 56 16.22 4.01 5.19
N LEU A 57 15.14 3.95 5.97
CA LEU A 57 15.24 3.97 7.44
C LEU A 57 15.99 2.76 7.99
N VAL A 58 15.75 1.58 7.42
CA VAL A 58 16.42 0.34 7.82
C VAL A 58 17.92 0.39 7.51
N VAL A 59 18.29 0.81 6.30
CA VAL A 59 19.70 0.88 5.86
C VAL A 59 20.49 1.89 6.69
N ASN A 60 19.87 2.99 7.12
CA ASN A 60 20.49 4.00 7.98
C ASN A 60 20.41 3.67 9.48
N ASN A 61 19.87 2.49 9.85
CA ASN A 61 19.71 2.04 11.23
C ASN A 61 18.93 3.03 12.13
N LEU A 62 17.96 3.74 11.56
CA LEU A 62 17.14 4.75 12.25
C LEU A 62 15.93 4.08 12.93
N ILE A 63 16.19 3.26 13.94
CA ILE A 63 15.17 2.39 14.58
C ILE A 63 14.06 3.21 15.25
N ASP A 64 14.37 4.34 15.89
CA ASP A 64 13.37 5.18 16.57
C ASP A 64 12.34 5.76 15.59
N LEU A 65 12.79 6.13 14.39
CA LEU A 65 11.94 6.62 13.31
C LEU A 65 11.17 5.48 12.62
N MET A 66 11.66 4.23 12.72
CA MET A 66 11.02 3.07 12.13
C MET A 66 9.63 2.82 12.71
N LEU A 67 9.45 3.01 14.03
CA LEU A 67 8.16 2.82 14.68
C LEU A 67 7.12 3.86 14.22
N ILE A 68 7.55 5.12 14.10
CA ILE A 68 6.72 6.22 13.57
C ILE A 68 6.35 5.94 12.11
N TRP A 69 7.33 5.49 11.31
CA TRP A 69 7.10 5.11 9.92
C TRP A 69 6.11 3.95 9.80
N MET A 70 6.21 2.92 10.64
CA MET A 70 5.26 1.79 10.65
C MET A 70 3.83 2.24 10.96
N LEU A 71 3.66 3.15 11.93
CA LEU A 71 2.34 3.72 12.24
C LEU A 71 1.78 4.54 11.07
N ALA A 72 2.61 5.37 10.43
CA ALA A 72 2.21 6.13 9.26
C ALA A 72 1.84 5.21 8.08
N ALA A 73 2.61 4.13 7.87
CA ALA A 73 2.38 3.16 6.82
C ALA A 73 1.07 2.37 7.06
N LEU A 74 0.76 2.02 8.30
CA LEU A 74 -0.52 1.41 8.67
C LEU A 74 -1.70 2.34 8.36
N LEU A 75 -1.57 3.64 8.67
CA LEU A 75 -2.60 4.64 8.38
C LEU A 75 -2.84 4.77 6.87
N VAL A 76 -1.78 4.73 6.07
CA VAL A 76 -1.86 4.70 4.60
C VAL A 76 -2.63 3.48 4.09
N VAL A 77 -2.32 2.28 4.60
CA VAL A 77 -3.03 1.05 4.21
C VAL A 77 -4.49 1.11 4.62
N PHE A 78 -4.78 1.57 5.84
CA PHE A 78 -6.15 1.73 6.31
C PHE A 78 -6.95 2.68 5.42
N PHE A 79 -6.37 3.82 5.05
CA PHE A 79 -6.99 4.76 4.13
C PHE A 79 -7.23 4.15 2.73
N MET A 80 -6.26 3.40 2.19
CA MET A 80 -6.43 2.68 0.92
C MET A 80 -7.60 1.69 0.96
N VAL A 81 -7.68 0.86 2.01
CA VAL A 81 -8.76 -0.12 2.20
C VAL A 81 -10.12 0.59 2.27
N PHE A 82 -10.20 1.71 2.99
CA PHE A 82 -11.41 2.52 3.06
C PHE A 82 -11.84 3.05 1.68
N VAL A 83 -10.92 3.60 0.89
CA VAL A 83 -11.23 4.10 -0.46
C VAL A 83 -11.69 2.96 -1.38
N PHE A 84 -11.01 1.81 -1.38
CA PHE A 84 -11.42 0.67 -2.20
C PHE A 84 -12.77 0.09 -1.79
N TYR A 85 -13.07 0.03 -0.49
CA TYR A 85 -14.40 -0.36 -0.01
C TYR A 85 -15.48 0.60 -0.53
N TRP A 86 -15.22 1.91 -0.49
CA TRP A 86 -16.17 2.90 -0.98
C TRP A 86 -16.38 2.78 -2.50
N LEU A 87 -15.32 2.58 -3.28
CA LEU A 87 -15.40 2.32 -4.72
C LEU A 87 -16.17 1.05 -5.05
N PHE A 88 -15.92 -0.03 -4.31
CA PHE A 88 -16.67 -1.28 -4.45
C PHE A 88 -18.16 -1.10 -4.20
N LYS A 89 -18.52 -0.40 -3.11
CA LYS A 89 -19.92 -0.09 -2.79
C LYS A 89 -20.56 0.77 -3.88
N ALA A 90 -19.85 1.77 -4.40
CA ALA A 90 -20.35 2.63 -5.47
C ALA A 90 -20.55 1.89 -6.80
N ASN A 91 -19.74 0.88 -7.09
CA ASN A 91 -19.87 0.06 -8.30
C ASN A 91 -21.06 -0.92 -8.21
N ASN A 92 -21.22 -1.60 -7.07
CA ASN A 92 -22.34 -2.54 -6.88
C ASN A 92 -23.69 -1.85 -6.72
N GLY A 93 -23.75 -0.61 -6.25
CA GLY A 93 -24.99 0.18 -6.24
C GLY A 93 -25.46 0.65 -7.62
N LYS A 94 -24.65 0.43 -8.68
CA LYS A 94 -25.00 0.76 -10.07
C LYS A 94 -25.41 -0.46 -10.91
N LYS A 95 -25.17 -1.68 -10.41
CA LYS A 95 -25.66 -2.93 -11.02
C LYS A 95 -27.04 -3.24 -10.49
#